data_AF-A0A953K3I7-F1
#
_entry.id   AF-A0A953K3I7-F1
#
_cell.length_a   1.000
_cell.length_b   1.000
_cell.length_c   1.000
_cell.angle_alpha   90.00
_cell.angle_beta   90.00
_cell.angle_gamma   90.00
#
_symmetry.space_group_name_H-M   'P 1'
#
loop_
_entity.id
_entity.type
_entity.pdbx_description
1 polymer ?
#
loop_
_entity_poly.entity_id
_entity_poly.type
_entity_poly.pdbx_seq_one_letter_code
_entity_poly.pdbx_strand_id
1 'polypeptide(L)'
;MIRTYSISLLFILVEVSLHAQSIQVDLLKQAEYVGTVNGLTHFRNGIRFQIESTDTLNLGAVEIHWSIKKGRKLLDKTHLVTLSNGDSIIYRAFYQQKLTGDLDTCIDDCWTYRLLHKYTDSTQLSRLLSRATAHNLHVDLSHLEPFRSAFGYSCFFDASMPREGQKMLELIQSKNHEELTHWLYSINPVKQAYAYLGFRLLQNRDSLHLDSSTIQKLKDLPMRSTKLYTCSGCTIWTHQSMQSQLTEGEVNAFLASHRR
;
A
#
# COMPACT_ATOMS: atom_id res chain seq x y z
N MET A 1 -55.79 23.38 -9.85
CA MET A 1 -55.38 22.28 -8.94
C MET A 1 -53.94 21.93 -9.27
N ILE A 2 -52.98 22.48 -8.52
CA ILE A 2 -51.54 22.24 -8.73
C ILE A 2 -51.08 21.13 -7.79
N ARG A 3 -50.34 20.19 -8.39
CA ARG A 3 -49.73 18.98 -7.83
C ARG A 3 -49.14 19.16 -6.42
N THR A 4 -49.61 18.37 -5.47
CA THR A 4 -49.03 18.20 -4.12
C THR A 4 -48.29 16.88 -3.90
N TYR A 5 -48.03 16.08 -4.95
CA TYR A 5 -47.45 14.74 -4.82
C TYR A 5 -45.92 14.64 -5.00
N SER A 6 -45.19 15.73 -5.26
CA SER A 6 -43.74 15.67 -5.52
C SER A 6 -42.83 15.91 -4.31
N ILE A 7 -43.38 16.34 -3.17
CA ILE A 7 -42.56 16.65 -1.97
C ILE A 7 -42.36 15.38 -1.12
N SER A 8 -43.41 14.59 -0.88
CA SER A 8 -43.34 13.42 0.00
C SER A 8 -42.42 12.31 -0.52
N LEU A 9 -42.35 12.09 -1.84
CA LEU A 9 -41.45 11.08 -2.42
C LEU A 9 -39.97 11.48 -2.28
N LEU A 10 -39.66 12.78 -2.37
CA LEU A 10 -38.30 13.30 -2.22
C LEU A 10 -37.83 13.16 -0.77
N PHE A 11 -38.68 13.46 0.22
CA PHE A 11 -38.37 13.29 1.64
C PHE A 11 -38.15 11.82 2.03
N ILE A 12 -38.99 10.91 1.53
CA ILE A 12 -38.83 9.46 1.80
C ILE A 12 -37.52 8.94 1.17
N LEU A 13 -37.18 9.36 -0.05
CA LEU A 13 -35.92 8.95 -0.69
C LEU A 13 -34.67 9.50 0.01
N VAL A 14 -34.73 10.73 0.55
CA VAL A 14 -33.64 11.35 1.31
C VAL A 14 -33.46 10.68 2.67
N GLU A 15 -34.54 10.40 3.40
CA GLU A 15 -34.48 9.72 4.71
C GLU A 15 -34.01 8.28 4.59
N VAL A 16 -34.48 7.52 3.59
CA VAL A 16 -34.02 6.14 3.35
C VAL A 16 -32.53 6.12 2.98
N SER A 17 -32.06 7.11 2.23
CA SER A 17 -30.64 7.24 1.85
C SER A 17 -29.76 7.60 3.06
N LEU A 18 -30.20 8.51 3.92
CA LEU A 18 -29.50 8.91 5.15
C LEU A 18 -29.47 7.77 6.18
N HIS A 19 -30.57 7.04 6.35
CA HIS A 19 -30.68 5.93 7.29
C HIS A 19 -29.88 4.69 6.83
N ALA A 20 -29.84 4.43 5.51
CA ALA A 20 -28.99 3.39 4.95
C ALA A 20 -27.49 3.72 5.07
N GLN A 21 -27.11 5.00 5.02
CA GLN A 21 -25.75 5.45 5.31
C GLN A 21 -25.39 5.33 6.80
N SER A 22 -26.30 5.68 7.72
CA SER A 22 -25.99 5.62 9.17
C SER A 22 -25.78 4.18 9.68
N ILE A 23 -26.62 3.22 9.27
CA ILE A 23 -26.47 1.81 9.66
C ILE A 23 -25.16 1.21 9.13
N GLN A 24 -24.72 1.62 7.93
CA GLN A 24 -23.45 1.15 7.35
C GLN A 24 -22.25 1.71 8.12
N VAL A 25 -22.28 2.98 8.51
CA VAL A 25 -21.24 3.60 9.33
C VAL A 25 -21.14 2.90 10.69
N ASP A 26 -22.26 2.56 11.32
CA ASP A 26 -22.25 1.88 12.61
C ASP A 26 -21.75 0.43 12.51
N LEU A 27 -22.03 -0.26 11.41
CA LEU A 27 -21.46 -1.59 11.13
C LEU A 27 -19.95 -1.54 10.89
N LEU A 28 -19.46 -0.52 10.18
CA LEU A 28 -18.02 -0.29 9.99
C LEU A 28 -17.32 0.02 11.32
N LYS A 29 -17.96 0.81 12.20
CA LYS A 29 -17.48 1.03 13.58
C LYS A 29 -17.47 -0.25 14.42
N GLN A 30 -18.37 -1.20 14.20
CA GLN A 30 -18.30 -2.48 14.92
C GLN A 30 -17.12 -3.33 14.45
N ALA A 31 -16.82 -3.33 13.15
CA ALA A 31 -15.64 -3.99 12.61
C ALA A 31 -14.33 -3.35 13.09
N GLU A 32 -14.36 -2.08 13.52
CA GLU A 32 -13.23 -1.40 14.15
C GLU A 32 -12.68 -2.17 15.35
N TYR A 33 -13.53 -2.80 16.17
CA TYR A 33 -13.09 -3.47 17.41
C TYR A 33 -12.56 -4.88 17.17
N VAL A 34 -12.54 -5.36 15.92
CA VAL A 34 -12.04 -6.68 15.60
C VAL A 34 -10.50 -6.66 15.61
N GLY A 35 -9.94 -7.24 16.67
CA GLY A 35 -8.49 -7.26 16.92
C GLY A 35 -7.71 -8.29 16.09
N THR A 36 -8.38 -9.17 15.35
CA THR A 36 -7.71 -10.30 14.68
C THR A 36 -8.11 -10.46 13.22
N VAL A 37 -7.18 -10.98 12.41
CA VAL A 37 -7.38 -11.30 10.99
C VAL A 37 -8.49 -12.34 10.87
N ASN A 38 -8.43 -13.41 11.66
CA ASN A 38 -9.44 -14.45 11.72
C ASN A 38 -10.82 -13.90 12.13
N GLY A 39 -10.86 -12.92 13.03
CA GLY A 39 -12.08 -12.23 13.44
C GLY A 39 -12.72 -11.45 12.30
N LEU A 40 -11.92 -10.79 11.45
CA LEU A 40 -12.43 -10.09 10.27
C LEU A 40 -12.94 -11.07 9.21
N THR A 41 -12.18 -12.14 8.95
CA THR A 41 -12.57 -13.19 7.99
C THR A 41 -13.91 -13.83 8.35
N HIS A 42 -14.17 -14.03 9.64
CA HIS A 42 -15.39 -14.65 10.14
C HIS A 42 -16.41 -13.64 10.70
N PHE A 43 -16.28 -12.36 10.38
CA PHE A 43 -17.19 -11.34 10.85
C PHE A 43 -18.64 -11.64 10.39
N ARG A 44 -19.59 -11.69 11.33
CA ARG A 44 -20.99 -12.05 11.05
C ARG A 44 -21.92 -10.91 11.42
N ASN A 45 -22.25 -10.06 10.45
CA ASN A 45 -23.29 -9.03 10.58
C ASN A 45 -23.85 -8.61 9.20
N GLY A 46 -24.03 -9.59 8.29
CA GLY A 46 -24.49 -9.34 6.91
C GLY A 46 -23.45 -8.65 6.01
N ILE A 47 -22.27 -8.35 6.53
CA ILE A 47 -21.09 -7.87 5.83
C ILE A 47 -20.04 -8.99 5.80
N ARG A 48 -19.27 -9.05 4.72
CA ARG A 48 -18.11 -9.94 4.58
C ARG A 48 -16.88 -9.12 4.24
N PHE A 49 -15.80 -9.35 5.00
CA PHE A 49 -14.46 -8.90 4.63
C PHE A 49 -13.82 -9.99 3.77
N GLN A 50 -13.43 -9.63 2.55
CA GLN A 50 -12.77 -10.54 1.63
C GLN A 50 -11.36 -10.03 1.36
N ILE A 51 -10.36 -10.89 1.57
CA ILE A 51 -8.97 -10.61 1.22
C ILE A 51 -8.86 -10.49 -0.30
N GLU A 52 -8.30 -9.38 -0.76
CA GLU A 52 -7.97 -9.12 -2.17
C GLU A 52 -6.52 -9.43 -2.45
N SER A 53 -5.63 -8.97 -1.56
CA SER A 53 -4.21 -9.25 -1.63
C SER A 53 -3.58 -9.30 -0.24
N THR A 54 -2.39 -9.86 -0.19
CA THR A 54 -1.60 -9.98 1.02
C THR A 54 -0.13 -9.81 0.66
N ASP A 55 0.56 -8.96 1.40
CA ASP A 55 1.97 -8.65 1.21
C ASP A 55 2.73 -8.91 2.51
N THR A 56 3.76 -9.75 2.40
CA THR A 56 4.64 -10.04 3.54
C THR A 56 5.72 -8.96 3.59
N LEU A 57 5.72 -8.19 4.66
CA LEU A 57 6.73 -7.19 4.95
C LEU A 57 7.89 -7.83 5.75
N ASN A 58 8.95 -7.06 5.99
CA ASN A 58 10.01 -7.51 6.89
C ASN A 58 9.47 -7.83 8.29
N LEU A 59 10.21 -8.66 9.04
CA LEU A 59 9.83 -9.12 10.39
C LEU A 59 8.56 -9.98 10.47
N GLY A 60 8.07 -10.48 9.33
CA GLY A 60 6.84 -11.28 9.27
C GLY A 60 5.57 -10.47 9.51
N ALA A 61 5.65 -9.13 9.47
CA ALA A 61 4.47 -8.30 9.42
C ALA A 61 3.77 -8.49 8.07
N VAL A 62 2.44 -8.41 8.07
CA VAL A 62 1.62 -8.72 6.90
C VAL A 62 0.64 -7.58 6.66
N GLU A 63 0.75 -6.97 5.49
CA GLU A 63 -0.22 -6.02 4.97
C GLU A 63 -1.30 -6.78 4.19
N ILE A 64 -2.56 -6.48 4.45
CA ILE A 64 -3.71 -7.16 3.84
C ILE A 64 -4.67 -6.09 3.32
N HIS A 65 -5.03 -6.21 2.05
CA HIS A 65 -6.04 -5.38 1.40
C HIS A 65 -7.34 -6.17 1.36
N TRP A 66 -8.43 -5.52 1.79
CA TRP A 66 -9.73 -6.15 1.95
C TRP A 66 -10.80 -5.38 1.17
N SER A 67 -11.60 -6.10 0.40
CA SER A 67 -12.92 -5.60 0.00
C SER A 67 -13.94 -5.87 1.09
N ILE A 68 -14.83 -4.90 1.26
CA ILE A 68 -15.98 -5.01 2.16
C ILE A 68 -17.22 -5.22 1.31
N LYS A 69 -17.94 -6.32 1.54
CA LYS A 69 -19.12 -6.70 0.73
C LYS A 69 -20.36 -6.86 1.59
N LYS A 70 -21.51 -6.41 1.07
CA LYS A 70 -22.85 -6.72 1.60
C LYS A 70 -23.61 -7.55 0.58
N GLY A 71 -23.85 -8.82 0.90
CA GLY A 71 -24.29 -9.80 -0.09
C GLY A 71 -23.27 -9.97 -1.22
N ARG A 72 -23.66 -9.71 -2.47
CA ARG A 72 -22.78 -9.78 -3.65
C ARG A 72 -22.14 -8.44 -4.05
N LYS A 73 -22.55 -7.32 -3.45
CA LYS A 73 -22.11 -5.97 -3.86
C LYS A 73 -20.99 -5.47 -2.95
N LEU A 74 -20.03 -4.76 -3.53
CA LEU A 74 -19.07 -3.95 -2.78
C LEU A 74 -19.84 -2.89 -1.99
N LEU A 75 -19.52 -2.77 -0.70
CA LEU A 75 -20.17 -1.83 0.20
C LEU A 75 -19.57 -0.44 -0.03
N ASP A 76 -20.30 0.41 -0.75
CA ASP A 76 -19.98 1.82 -0.99
C ASP A 76 -18.54 2.09 -1.48
N LYS A 77 -17.98 1.15 -2.26
CA LYS A 77 -16.58 1.17 -2.70
C LYS A 77 -15.59 1.42 -1.54
N THR A 78 -15.92 0.89 -0.37
CA THR A 78 -15.09 0.98 0.83
C THR A 78 -14.10 -0.17 0.86
N HIS A 79 -12.86 0.18 1.11
CA HIS A 79 -11.72 -0.72 1.23
C HIS A 79 -11.17 -0.64 2.65
N LEU A 80 -10.61 -1.76 3.12
CA LEU A 80 -9.89 -1.82 4.38
C LEU A 80 -8.46 -2.27 4.10
N VAL A 81 -7.50 -1.61 4.72
CA VAL A 81 -6.10 -2.05 4.78
C VAL A 81 -5.77 -2.38 6.22
N THR A 82 -5.14 -3.52 6.46
CA THR A 82 -4.66 -3.89 7.79
C THR A 82 -3.18 -4.22 7.76
N LEU A 83 -2.44 -3.77 8.78
CA LEU A 83 -1.14 -4.33 9.13
C LEU A 83 -1.33 -5.29 10.30
N SER A 84 -0.81 -6.50 10.15
CA SER A 84 -0.92 -7.56 11.16
C SER A 84 0.45 -8.20 11.42
N ASN A 85 0.55 -8.90 12.55
CA ASN A 85 1.68 -9.78 12.83
C ASN A 85 1.11 -11.06 13.42
N GLY A 86 1.15 -12.15 12.64
CA GLY A 86 0.31 -13.31 12.88
C GLY A 86 -1.17 -12.96 12.79
N ASP A 87 -2.00 -13.51 13.68
CA ASP A 87 -3.44 -13.24 13.70
C ASP A 87 -3.79 -11.86 14.30
N SER A 88 -2.86 -11.18 14.98
CA SER A 88 -3.13 -9.90 15.63
C SER A 88 -3.02 -8.72 14.67
N ILE A 89 -4.06 -7.89 14.62
CA ILE A 89 -4.08 -6.66 13.81
C ILE A 89 -3.48 -5.50 14.60
N ILE A 90 -2.41 -4.92 14.06
CA ILE A 90 -1.67 -3.77 14.61
C ILE A 90 -2.29 -2.45 14.16
N TYR A 91 -2.62 -2.35 12.88
CA TYR A 91 -3.15 -1.13 12.26
C TYR A 91 -4.29 -1.48 11.31
N ARG A 92 -5.28 -0.60 11.24
CA ARG A 92 -6.43 -0.70 10.32
C ARG A 92 -6.74 0.67 9.76
N ALA A 93 -7.02 0.75 8.48
CA ALA A 93 -7.50 1.98 7.86
C ALA A 93 -8.58 1.71 6.81
N PHE A 94 -9.68 2.44 6.93
CA PHE A 94 -10.81 2.37 6.03
C PHE A 94 -10.72 3.51 5.02
N TYR A 95 -10.89 3.18 3.75
CA TYR A 95 -10.81 4.11 2.64
C TYR A 95 -12.08 4.06 1.82
N GLN A 96 -12.57 5.21 1.37
CA GLN A 96 -13.61 5.29 0.35
C GLN A 96 -12.97 5.59 -0.99
N GLN A 97 -13.18 4.70 -1.95
CA GLN A 97 -12.74 4.90 -3.33
C GLN A 97 -13.69 5.86 -4.04
N LYS A 98 -13.13 6.92 -4.65
CA LYS A 98 -13.84 7.90 -5.44
C LYS A 98 -13.22 7.98 -6.83
N LEU A 99 -14.07 8.07 -7.84
CA LEU A 99 -13.62 8.33 -9.20
C LEU A 99 -13.17 9.80 -9.29
N THR A 100 -11.96 10.04 -9.78
CA THR A 100 -11.42 11.35 -10.08
C THR A 100 -11.24 11.48 -11.58
N GLY A 101 -12.22 12.09 -12.23
CA GLY A 101 -12.21 12.35 -13.66
C GLY A 101 -13.21 11.51 -14.45
N ASP A 102 -13.19 11.71 -15.76
CA ASP A 102 -13.98 10.94 -16.71
C ASP A 102 -13.27 9.62 -17.01
N LEU A 103 -14.01 8.50 -16.96
CA LEU A 103 -13.48 7.15 -17.20
C LEU A 103 -12.85 7.04 -18.60
N ASP A 104 -13.31 7.86 -19.54
CA ASP A 104 -12.86 7.84 -20.94
C ASP A 104 -11.47 8.48 -21.16
N THR A 105 -10.96 9.23 -20.18
CA THR A 105 -9.69 9.99 -20.32
C THR A 105 -8.56 9.49 -19.42
N CYS A 106 -8.85 8.56 -18.52
CA CYS A 106 -7.93 8.12 -17.51
C CYS A 106 -7.65 6.62 -17.68
N ILE A 107 -6.39 6.29 -17.94
CA ILE A 107 -5.97 4.93 -18.32
C ILE A 107 -5.53 4.13 -17.10
N ASP A 108 -4.94 4.74 -16.05
CA ASP A 108 -4.38 3.98 -14.92
C ASP A 108 -4.59 4.57 -13.51
N ASP A 109 -5.07 5.82 -13.35
CA ASP A 109 -5.07 6.52 -12.03
C ASP A 109 -6.39 7.25 -11.69
N CYS A 110 -7.52 6.62 -12.02
CA CYS A 110 -8.83 7.28 -11.98
C CYS A 110 -9.48 7.27 -10.61
N TRP A 111 -8.79 6.72 -9.62
CA TRP A 111 -9.35 6.42 -8.32
C TRP A 111 -8.54 7.11 -7.24
N THR A 112 -9.19 8.02 -6.53
CA THR A 112 -8.65 8.51 -5.26
C THR A 112 -9.25 7.74 -4.10
N TYR A 113 -8.46 7.59 -3.05
CA TYR A 113 -8.88 6.94 -1.83
C TYR A 113 -8.90 7.96 -0.71
N ARG A 114 -10.10 8.27 -0.21
CA ARG A 114 -10.26 9.14 0.94
C ARG A 114 -10.22 8.29 2.21
N LEU A 115 -9.25 8.54 3.08
CA LEU A 115 -9.22 7.96 4.41
C LEU A 115 -10.51 8.36 5.17
N LEU A 116 -11.26 7.37 5.64
CA LEU A 116 -12.45 7.57 6.45
C LEU A 116 -12.12 7.49 7.93
N HIS A 117 -11.38 6.44 8.32
CA HIS A 117 -11.04 6.17 9.71
C HIS A 117 -9.78 5.32 9.78
N LYS A 118 -8.99 5.48 10.85
CA LYS A 118 -7.86 4.60 11.13
C LYS A 118 -7.79 4.29 12.62
N TYR A 119 -7.34 3.08 12.92
CA TYR A 119 -7.12 2.60 14.27
C TYR A 119 -5.74 1.93 14.36
N THR A 120 -5.10 2.13 15.51
CA THR A 120 -3.82 1.50 15.83
C THR A 120 -3.90 0.88 17.22
N ASP A 121 -3.57 -0.41 17.33
CA ASP A 121 -3.32 -1.06 18.62
C ASP A 121 -1.93 -0.62 19.12
N SER A 122 -1.90 0.24 20.13
CA SER A 122 -0.65 0.80 20.68
C SER A 122 0.27 -0.25 21.30
N THR A 123 -0.30 -1.33 21.86
CA THR A 123 0.46 -2.41 22.47
C THR A 123 1.13 -3.27 21.41
N GLN A 124 0.40 -3.61 20.34
CA GLN A 124 0.97 -4.39 19.24
C GLN A 124 1.93 -3.55 18.40
N LEU A 125 1.63 -2.26 18.21
CA LEU A 125 2.54 -1.34 17.49
C LEU A 125 3.86 -1.17 18.25
N SER A 126 3.83 -0.93 19.55
CA SER A 126 5.07 -0.79 20.34
C SER A 126 5.95 -2.05 20.25
N ARG A 127 5.35 -3.25 20.30
CA ARG A 127 6.09 -4.51 20.07
C ARG A 127 6.72 -4.59 18.68
N LEU A 128 5.99 -4.18 17.64
CA LEU A 128 6.54 -4.14 16.28
C LEU A 128 7.68 -3.13 16.18
N LEU A 129 7.51 -1.92 16.74
CA LEU A 129 8.53 -0.88 16.75
C LEU A 129 9.80 -1.32 17.47
N SER A 130 9.70 -1.97 18.63
CA SER A 130 10.88 -2.50 19.34
C SER A 130 11.65 -3.52 18.51
N ARG A 131 10.94 -4.42 17.81
CA ARG A 131 11.57 -5.38 16.87
C ARG A 131 12.20 -4.66 15.69
N ALA A 132 11.52 -3.67 15.12
CA ALA A 132 12.03 -2.87 14.01
C ALA A 132 13.31 -2.13 14.38
N THR A 133 13.34 -1.47 15.55
CA THR A 133 14.55 -0.83 16.08
C THR A 133 15.70 -1.83 16.25
N ALA A 134 15.44 -3.02 16.81
CA ALA A 134 16.47 -4.06 16.97
C ALA A 134 17.07 -4.56 15.64
N HIS A 135 16.33 -4.43 14.53
CA HIS A 135 16.77 -4.81 13.19
C HIS A 135 17.16 -3.63 12.31
N ASN A 136 17.29 -2.43 12.88
CA ASN A 136 17.49 -1.17 12.16
C ASN A 136 16.49 -1.05 11.00
N LEU A 137 15.20 -1.03 11.35
CA LEU A 137 14.10 -0.83 10.42
C LEU A 137 13.17 0.27 10.93
N HIS A 138 12.57 1.00 9.99
CA HIS A 138 11.55 2.01 10.21
C HIS A 138 10.18 1.46 9.85
N VAL A 139 9.22 1.71 10.73
CA VAL A 139 7.80 1.41 10.48
C VAL A 139 7.11 2.73 10.22
N ASP A 140 6.71 2.94 8.98
CA ASP A 140 5.84 4.07 8.64
C ASP A 140 4.47 3.55 8.21
N LEU A 141 3.46 3.91 9.00
CA LEU A 141 2.06 3.55 8.77
C LEU A 141 1.37 4.50 7.80
N SER A 142 1.98 5.66 7.48
CA SER A 142 1.41 6.66 6.57
C SER A 142 1.24 6.13 5.15
N HIS A 143 2.04 5.13 4.78
CA HIS A 143 2.06 4.53 3.44
C HIS A 143 1.11 3.35 3.25
N LEU A 144 0.39 2.91 4.30
CA LEU A 144 -0.56 1.81 4.21
C LEU A 144 -1.85 2.32 3.54
N GLU A 145 -1.78 2.51 2.23
CA GLU A 145 -2.89 2.91 1.36
C GLU A 145 -3.54 1.68 0.71
N PRO A 146 -4.79 1.76 0.22
CA PRO A 146 -5.46 0.62 -0.43
C PRO A 146 -4.91 0.33 -1.84
N PHE A 147 -3.68 0.75 -2.12
CA PHE A 147 -2.94 0.42 -3.32
C PHE A 147 -1.76 -0.47 -2.95
N ARG A 148 -1.61 -1.57 -3.67
CA ARG A 148 -0.57 -2.54 -3.43
C ARG A 148 0.76 -2.09 -4.04
N SER A 149 1.77 -1.86 -3.21
CA SER A 149 3.13 -1.55 -3.69
C SER A 149 3.68 -2.68 -4.55
N ALA A 150 4.24 -2.36 -5.71
CA ALA A 150 4.83 -3.32 -6.62
C ALA A 150 6.24 -2.90 -7.06
N PHE A 151 7.14 -3.87 -7.17
CA PHE A 151 8.48 -3.68 -7.70
C PHE A 151 8.55 -4.04 -9.19
N GLY A 152 9.11 -3.17 -10.01
CA GLY A 152 9.36 -3.43 -11.41
C GLY A 152 10.23 -2.36 -12.03
N TYR A 153 11.09 -2.74 -12.97
CA TYR A 153 11.92 -1.81 -13.74
C TYR A 153 11.14 -1.11 -14.84
N SER A 154 10.08 -1.76 -15.33
CA SER A 154 9.21 -1.29 -16.39
C SER A 154 7.93 -2.11 -16.35
N CYS A 155 6.81 -1.44 -16.16
CA CYS A 155 5.48 -1.97 -15.98
C CYS A 155 4.51 -1.20 -16.86
N PHE A 156 3.33 -1.76 -17.12
CA PHE A 156 2.26 -1.11 -17.90
C PHE A 156 2.59 -0.89 -19.39
N PHE A 157 1.62 -0.37 -20.14
CA PHE A 157 1.70 -0.20 -21.59
C PHE A 157 2.73 0.85 -22.02
N ASP A 158 2.99 1.84 -21.17
CA ASP A 158 3.97 2.90 -21.40
C ASP A 158 5.37 2.55 -20.89
N ALA A 159 5.55 1.31 -20.40
CA ALA A 159 6.79 0.84 -19.83
C ALA A 159 7.26 1.66 -18.61
N SER A 160 6.36 2.41 -17.94
CA SER A 160 6.68 3.19 -16.75
C SER A 160 6.98 2.32 -15.53
N MET A 161 7.81 2.82 -14.63
CA MET A 161 7.99 2.16 -13.34
C MET A 161 6.68 2.25 -12.53
N PRO A 162 6.40 1.28 -11.63
CA PRO A 162 5.36 1.43 -10.61
C PRO A 162 5.52 2.71 -9.78
N ARG A 163 4.44 3.12 -9.10
CA ARG A 163 4.34 4.38 -8.32
C ARG A 163 5.56 4.62 -7.42
N GLU A 164 6.00 3.62 -6.66
CA GLU A 164 7.17 3.75 -5.77
C GLU A 164 8.48 3.94 -6.55
N GLY A 165 8.60 3.33 -7.73
CA GLY A 165 9.75 3.52 -8.61
C GLY A 165 9.81 4.93 -9.20
N GLN A 166 8.67 5.44 -9.68
CA GLN A 166 8.56 6.84 -10.13
C GLN A 166 8.91 7.80 -9.00
N LYS A 167 8.35 7.55 -7.80
CA LYS A 167 8.62 8.37 -6.63
C LYS A 167 10.09 8.33 -6.21
N MET A 168 10.77 7.18 -6.32
CA MET A 168 12.21 7.10 -6.10
C MET A 168 12.99 8.00 -7.06
N LEU A 169 12.63 8.03 -8.36
CA LEU A 169 13.26 8.94 -9.33
C LEU A 169 13.03 10.41 -8.97
N GLU A 170 11.82 10.78 -8.49
CA GLU A 170 11.55 12.13 -7.99
C GLU A 170 12.41 12.48 -6.77
N LEU A 171 12.61 11.55 -5.83
CA LEU A 171 13.45 11.77 -4.65
C LEU A 171 14.92 12.02 -5.04
N ILE A 172 15.42 11.33 -6.06
CA ILE A 172 16.76 11.56 -6.62
C ILE A 172 16.84 12.95 -7.25
N GLN A 173 15.90 13.30 -8.13
CA GLN A 173 15.88 14.59 -8.82
C GLN A 173 15.80 15.77 -7.84
N SER A 174 15.00 15.62 -6.79
CA SER A 174 14.85 16.62 -5.72
C SER A 174 15.96 16.58 -4.67
N LYS A 175 16.96 15.70 -4.80
CA LYS A 175 18.07 15.50 -3.85
C LYS A 175 17.59 15.18 -2.42
N ASN A 176 16.42 14.55 -2.28
CA ASN A 176 15.87 14.17 -1.00
C ASN A 176 16.45 12.82 -0.53
N HIS A 177 17.72 12.86 -0.13
CA HIS A 177 18.44 11.68 0.35
C HIS A 177 17.90 11.18 1.70
N GLU A 178 17.30 12.05 2.51
CA GLU A 178 16.73 11.67 3.81
C GLU A 178 15.57 10.69 3.63
N GLU A 179 14.60 11.02 2.77
CA GLU A 179 13.46 10.14 2.48
C GLU A 179 13.90 8.85 1.78
N LEU A 180 14.88 8.93 0.87
CA LEU A 180 15.44 7.74 0.22
C LEU A 180 16.14 6.82 1.23
N THR A 181 16.83 7.38 2.20
CA THR A 181 17.42 6.64 3.33
C THR A 181 16.32 6.02 4.18
N HIS A 182 15.25 6.77 4.49
CA HIS A 182 14.11 6.24 5.22
C HIS A 182 13.52 5.00 4.53
N TRP A 183 13.41 5.02 3.20
CA TRP A 183 12.94 3.88 2.41
C TRP A 183 13.89 2.67 2.47
N LEU A 184 15.21 2.90 2.45
CA LEU A 184 16.21 1.84 2.58
C LEU A 184 16.07 1.08 3.91
N TYR A 185 15.66 1.79 4.96
CA TYR A 185 15.41 1.21 6.28
C TYR A 185 13.93 0.83 6.49
N SER A 186 13.04 0.99 5.51
CA SER A 186 11.62 0.67 5.69
C SER A 186 11.36 -0.82 5.98
N ILE A 187 10.31 -1.11 6.75
CA ILE A 187 9.76 -2.47 6.88
C ILE A 187 9.19 -2.99 5.55
N ASN A 188 8.81 -2.10 4.63
CA ASN A 188 8.29 -2.45 3.30
C ASN A 188 9.46 -2.82 2.35
N PRO A 189 9.53 -4.07 1.85
CA PRO A 189 10.65 -4.53 1.04
C PRO A 189 10.65 -3.95 -0.39
N VAL A 190 9.50 -3.55 -0.94
CA VAL A 190 9.42 -2.87 -2.26
C VAL A 190 10.09 -1.50 -2.17
N LYS A 191 9.82 -0.73 -1.10
CA LYS A 191 10.52 0.54 -0.84
C LYS A 191 12.02 0.35 -0.69
N GLN A 192 12.45 -0.70 0.02
CA GLN A 192 13.86 -1.02 0.16
C GLN A 192 14.52 -1.30 -1.20
N ALA A 193 13.85 -2.06 -2.07
CA ALA A 193 14.37 -2.39 -3.40
C ALA A 193 14.54 -1.14 -4.27
N TYR A 194 13.54 -0.23 -4.28
CA TYR A 194 13.68 1.03 -4.99
C TYR A 194 14.73 1.96 -4.37
N ALA A 195 14.79 2.05 -3.04
CA ALA A 195 15.85 2.82 -2.37
C ALA A 195 17.24 2.32 -2.75
N TYR A 196 17.43 1.00 -2.80
CA TYR A 196 18.66 0.39 -3.31
C TYR A 196 18.98 0.84 -4.74
N LEU A 197 18.02 0.75 -5.67
CA LEU A 197 18.24 1.23 -7.04
C LEU A 197 18.60 2.71 -7.08
N GLY A 198 17.94 3.54 -6.27
CA GLY A 198 18.21 4.96 -6.23
C GLY A 198 19.60 5.30 -5.72
N PHE A 199 20.05 4.64 -4.65
CA PHE A 199 21.43 4.80 -4.18
C PHE A 199 22.46 4.30 -5.19
N ARG A 200 22.21 3.18 -5.88
CA ARG A 200 23.09 2.71 -6.96
C ARG A 200 23.18 3.73 -8.09
N LEU A 201 22.08 4.41 -8.40
CA LEU A 201 22.03 5.47 -9.41
C LEU A 201 22.85 6.70 -8.98
N LEU A 202 22.64 7.18 -7.76
CA LEU A 202 23.38 8.30 -7.18
C LEU A 202 24.90 8.02 -7.08
N GLN A 203 25.29 6.82 -6.67
CA GLN A 203 26.69 6.39 -6.65
C GLN A 203 27.31 6.40 -8.06
N ASN A 204 26.54 5.98 -9.07
CA ASN A 204 27.02 5.93 -10.45
C ASN A 204 27.10 7.31 -11.12
N ARG A 205 26.25 8.27 -10.75
CA ARG A 205 26.18 9.61 -11.39
C ARG A 205 26.91 10.71 -10.61
N ASP A 206 26.72 10.75 -9.30
CA ASP A 206 26.96 11.95 -8.48
C ASP A 206 28.12 11.78 -7.48
N SER A 207 28.83 10.64 -7.53
CA SER A 207 29.92 10.31 -6.60
C SER A 207 29.51 10.44 -5.12
N LEU A 208 28.26 10.08 -4.81
CA LEU A 208 27.71 10.21 -3.46
C LEU A 208 28.50 9.35 -2.45
N HIS A 209 29.03 10.01 -1.42
CA HIS A 209 29.63 9.35 -0.27
C HIS A 209 28.54 8.95 0.73
N LEU A 210 28.44 7.64 0.99
CA LEU A 210 27.52 7.07 1.96
C LEU A 210 28.28 6.65 3.22
N ASP A 211 27.61 6.71 4.36
CA ASP A 211 28.16 6.18 5.60
C ASP A 211 28.31 4.65 5.54
N SER A 212 29.14 4.09 6.41
CA SER A 212 29.47 2.67 6.45
C SER A 212 28.25 1.78 6.73
N SER A 213 27.26 2.24 7.50
CA SER A 213 26.05 1.47 7.81
C SER A 213 25.14 1.35 6.57
N THR A 214 24.98 2.45 5.84
CA THR A 214 24.23 2.49 4.58
C THR A 214 24.91 1.63 3.51
N ILE A 215 26.24 1.70 3.39
CA ILE A 215 27.00 0.84 2.46
C ILE A 215 26.78 -0.64 2.79
N GLN A 216 26.84 -1.02 4.07
CA GLN A 216 26.63 -2.41 4.46
C GLN A 216 25.20 -2.86 4.15
N LYS A 217 24.20 -2.04 4.46
CA LYS A 217 22.79 -2.32 4.14
C LYS A 217 22.57 -2.56 2.64
N LEU A 218 23.19 -1.74 1.79
CA LEU A 218 23.12 -1.88 0.34
C LEU A 218 23.77 -3.18 -0.15
N LYS A 219 24.85 -3.64 0.49
CA LYS A 219 25.47 -4.93 0.16
C LYS A 219 24.58 -6.12 0.55
N ASP A 220 23.93 -6.03 1.71
CA ASP A 220 23.12 -7.13 2.25
C ASP A 220 21.76 -7.27 1.54
N LEU A 221 21.17 -6.16 1.09
CA LEU A 221 19.82 -6.13 0.52
C LEU A 221 19.60 -7.13 -0.64
N PRO A 222 20.43 -7.14 -1.70
CA PRO A 222 20.27 -8.07 -2.82
C PRO A 222 20.54 -9.54 -2.44
N MET A 223 20.98 -9.84 -1.21
CA MET A 223 21.14 -11.22 -0.72
C MET A 223 19.90 -11.73 0.02
N ARG A 224 18.87 -10.89 0.23
CA ARG A 224 17.69 -11.25 1.02
C ARG A 224 16.71 -12.13 0.24
N SER A 225 16.16 -13.13 0.93
CA SER A 225 15.10 -14.00 0.41
C SER A 225 13.69 -13.41 0.57
N THR A 226 13.56 -12.23 1.19
CA THR A 226 12.27 -11.52 1.32
C THR A 226 11.61 -11.39 -0.04
N LYS A 227 10.31 -11.72 -0.10
CA LYS A 227 9.55 -11.65 -1.35
C LYS A 227 9.10 -10.22 -1.61
N LEU A 228 9.21 -9.81 -2.87
CA LEU A 228 8.65 -8.61 -3.44
C LEU A 228 7.41 -9.02 -4.23
N TYR A 229 6.34 -8.25 -4.14
CA TYR A 229 5.32 -8.29 -5.18
C TYR A 229 5.90 -7.57 -6.40
N THR A 230 6.14 -8.32 -7.47
CA THR A 230 6.80 -7.85 -8.67
C THR A 230 5.86 -7.74 -9.84
N CYS A 231 6.22 -6.85 -10.75
CA CYS A 231 5.59 -6.67 -12.03
C CYS A 231 6.64 -6.74 -13.15
N SER A 232 6.28 -7.43 -14.23
CA SER A 232 7.08 -7.52 -15.45
C SER A 232 6.16 -7.30 -16.67
N GLY A 233 6.32 -6.16 -17.35
CA GLY A 233 5.45 -5.78 -18.45
C GLY A 233 4.03 -5.43 -17.98
N CYS A 234 3.01 -5.72 -18.79
CA CYS A 234 1.65 -5.24 -18.51
C CYS A 234 0.81 -6.19 -17.63
N THR A 235 1.08 -7.51 -17.65
CA THR A 235 0.14 -8.51 -17.10
C THR A 235 0.76 -9.50 -16.13
N ILE A 236 2.09 -9.54 -16.00
CA ILE A 236 2.76 -10.53 -15.14
C ILE A 236 2.99 -9.92 -13.77
N TRP A 237 2.22 -10.39 -12.80
CA TRP A 237 2.31 -9.99 -11.40
C TRP A 237 2.54 -11.22 -10.54
N THR A 238 3.63 -11.25 -9.77
CA THR A 238 3.97 -12.43 -8.96
C THR A 238 4.82 -12.07 -7.75
N HIS A 239 5.01 -13.01 -6.82
CA HIS A 239 5.95 -12.83 -5.74
C HIS A 239 7.31 -13.44 -6.09
N GLN A 240 8.34 -12.61 -6.17
CA GLN A 240 9.72 -13.05 -6.42
C GLN A 240 10.64 -12.61 -5.30
N SER A 241 11.71 -13.36 -5.05
CA SER A 241 12.68 -12.97 -4.02
C SER A 241 13.39 -11.69 -4.41
N MET A 242 13.71 -10.84 -3.43
CA MET A 242 14.51 -9.64 -3.65
C MET A 242 15.84 -9.95 -4.34
N GLN A 243 16.49 -11.05 -3.95
CA GLN A 243 17.70 -11.56 -4.60
C GLN A 243 17.54 -11.81 -6.09
N SER A 244 16.43 -12.44 -6.50
CA SER A 244 16.17 -12.70 -7.93
C SER A 244 15.85 -11.45 -8.75
N GLN A 245 15.55 -10.33 -8.10
CA GLN A 245 15.18 -9.08 -8.75
C GLN A 245 16.33 -8.09 -8.81
N LEU A 246 17.16 -8.03 -7.76
CA LEU A 246 18.28 -7.11 -7.64
C LEU A 246 19.60 -7.75 -8.09
N THR A 247 19.57 -8.50 -9.19
CA THR A 247 20.79 -9.09 -9.76
C THR A 247 21.68 -8.02 -10.36
N GLU A 248 23.00 -8.28 -10.44
CA GLU A 248 23.93 -7.33 -11.04
C GLU A 248 23.55 -6.97 -12.48
N GLY A 249 23.09 -7.94 -13.28
CA GLY A 249 22.65 -7.71 -14.65
C GLY A 249 21.47 -6.75 -14.75
N GLU A 250 20.40 -7.00 -14.00
CA GLU A 250 19.19 -6.15 -13.98
C GLU A 250 19.50 -4.74 -13.47
N VAL A 251 20.28 -4.64 -12.40
CA VAL A 251 20.70 -3.35 -11.83
C VAL A 251 21.55 -2.58 -12.84
N ASN A 252 22.53 -3.21 -13.49
CA ASN A 252 23.37 -2.55 -14.49
C ASN A 252 22.56 -2.10 -15.72
N ALA A 253 21.58 -2.89 -16.17
CA ALA A 253 20.69 -2.51 -17.25
C ALA A 253 19.86 -1.27 -16.88
N PHE A 254 19.30 -1.23 -15.66
CA PHE A 254 18.62 -0.05 -15.13
C PHE A 254 19.52 1.18 -15.06
N LEU A 255 20.74 1.04 -14.52
CA LEU A 255 21.69 2.17 -14.44
C LEU A 255 22.05 2.70 -15.83
N ALA A 256 22.20 1.81 -16.82
CA ALA A 256 22.52 2.20 -18.19
C ALA A 256 21.37 2.95 -18.87
N SER A 257 20.10 2.55 -18.66
CA SER A 257 18.94 3.25 -19.21
C SER A 257 18.72 4.62 -18.55
N HIS A 258 19.27 4.82 -17.35
CA HIS A 258 19.20 6.04 -16.57
C HIS A 258 20.61 6.65 -16.41
N ARG A 259 21.39 6.82 -17.49
CA ARG A 259 22.72 7.47 -17.40
C ARG A 259 22.74 8.98 -17.71
N ARG A 260 21.58 9.57 -18.03
CA ARG A 260 21.44 10.98 -18.40
C ARG A 260 21.07 11.85 -17.21
#